data_AF-A0A658QQ86-F1
#
_entry.id   AF-A0A658QQ86-F1
#
_cell.length_a   1.000
_cell.length_b   1.000
_cell.length_c   1.000
_cell.angle_alpha   90.00
_cell.angle_beta   90.00
_cell.angle_gamma   90.00
#
_symmetry.space_group_name_H-M   'P 1'
#
loop_
_entity.id
_entity.type
_entity.pdbx_description
1 polymer ?
#
loop_
_entity_poly.entity_id
_entity_poly.type
_entity_poly.pdbx_seq_one_letter_code
_entity_poly.pdbx_strand_id
1 'polypeptide(L)'
;MSEAPHGAPIRTPAQLIAAVIAGFGIPVAIIILLAVYVDTSTRTGAGTNIDASVVERIAPAAKVDIRDANAPRVYKTGEEVFKAVCSTCHAAGTAGAPKFGDAGAWAPRIGEGYDTLLHNALNGKGAMPPRGGTSPDDYSDFEIARAVVYMANNGGGKFAEPAQPASGGAASAGASAPASASAPTAASGATENAQAAAAVAALASVPQTASAPAAGAQSADASQAGKALYEQVCQACHAAGVLNAPKFGDKAAWAPRLKEPMDTVYNYALHGKGAMPPKGGSNAPDADVKAAVDYMVNASK
;
A
#
# COMPACT_ATOMS: atom_id res chain seq x y z
N MET A 1 -68.57 -61.68 -47.33
CA MET A 1 -67.60 -61.81 -46.23
C MET A 1 -66.47 -62.66 -46.78
N SER A 2 -65.36 -62.03 -47.17
CA SER A 2 -64.20 -62.75 -47.68
C SER A 2 -63.12 -62.68 -46.60
N GLU A 3 -63.08 -63.71 -45.76
CA GLU A 3 -62.04 -63.94 -44.77
C GLU A 3 -60.65 -63.81 -45.40
N ALA A 4 -59.85 -62.87 -44.90
CA ALA A 4 -58.43 -62.81 -45.21
C ALA A 4 -57.72 -64.05 -44.60
N PRO A 5 -56.83 -64.74 -45.32
CA PRO A 5 -56.13 -65.88 -44.77
C PRO A 5 -55.16 -65.43 -43.67
N HIS A 6 -55.42 -65.86 -42.43
CA HIS A 6 -54.51 -65.71 -41.29
C HIS A 6 -53.27 -66.59 -41.49
N GLY A 7 -52.32 -66.13 -42.32
CA GLY A 7 -51.00 -66.72 -42.37
C GLY A 7 -50.18 -66.29 -41.16
N ALA A 8 -49.63 -67.24 -40.39
CA ALA A 8 -48.75 -66.93 -39.27
C ALA A 8 -47.59 -66.01 -39.74
N PRO A 9 -47.30 -64.93 -39.00
CA PRO A 9 -46.33 -63.90 -39.42
C PRO A 9 -44.88 -64.39 -39.46
N ILE A 10 -44.60 -65.60 -38.98
CA ILE A 10 -43.26 -66.20 -38.92
C ILE A 10 -43.27 -67.50 -39.72
N ARG A 11 -42.55 -67.54 -40.84
CA ARG A 11 -42.51 -68.69 -41.77
C ARG A 11 -41.15 -69.34 -41.90
N THR A 12 -40.11 -68.70 -41.35
CA THR A 12 -38.75 -69.22 -41.38
C THR A 12 -38.13 -69.17 -39.99
N PRO A 13 -37.20 -70.09 -39.65
CA PRO A 13 -36.46 -70.04 -38.40
C PRO A 13 -35.73 -68.70 -38.19
N ALA A 14 -35.26 -68.08 -39.28
CA ALA A 14 -34.62 -66.76 -39.24
C ALA A 14 -35.58 -65.64 -38.80
N GLN A 15 -36.83 -65.67 -39.25
CA GLN A 15 -37.86 -64.70 -38.83
C GLN A 15 -38.26 -64.87 -37.36
N LEU A 16 -38.24 -66.12 -36.85
CA LEU A 16 -38.48 -66.40 -35.43
C LEU A 16 -37.36 -65.82 -34.58
N ILE A 17 -36.11 -66.06 -34.96
CA ILE A 17 -34.93 -65.54 -34.24
C ILE A 17 -34.94 -64.01 -34.25
N ALA A 18 -35.22 -63.38 -35.40
CA ALA A 18 -35.33 -61.93 -35.51
C ALA A 18 -36.44 -61.36 -34.62
N ALA A 19 -37.61 -61.99 -34.58
CA ALA A 19 -38.72 -61.57 -33.72
C ALA A 19 -38.39 -61.71 -32.22
N VAL A 20 -37.69 -62.77 -31.82
CA VAL A 20 -37.27 -62.99 -30.42
C VAL A 20 -36.17 -62.00 -30.01
N ILE A 21 -35.19 -61.74 -30.87
CA ILE A 21 -34.15 -60.73 -30.61
C ILE A 21 -34.81 -59.35 -30.51
N ALA A 22 -35.70 -58.99 -31.42
CA ALA A 22 -36.37 -57.69 -31.40
C ALA A 22 -37.31 -57.53 -30.19
N GLY A 23 -38.05 -58.58 -29.83
CA GLY A 23 -39.05 -58.55 -28.75
C GLY A 23 -38.46 -58.69 -27.35
N PHE A 24 -37.33 -59.41 -27.20
CA PHE A 24 -36.76 -59.71 -25.89
C PHE A 24 -35.28 -59.35 -25.79
N GLY A 25 -34.48 -59.66 -26.81
CA GLY A 25 -33.04 -59.37 -26.81
C GLY A 25 -32.72 -57.87 -26.72
N ILE A 26 -33.35 -57.06 -27.57
CA ILE A 26 -33.12 -55.61 -27.63
C ILE A 26 -33.62 -54.92 -26.34
N PRO A 27 -34.84 -55.17 -25.83
CA PRO A 27 -35.28 -54.58 -24.57
C PRO A 27 -34.40 -54.97 -23.38
N VAL A 28 -33.98 -56.24 -23.29
CA VAL A 28 -33.09 -56.70 -22.21
C VAL A 28 -31.73 -56.02 -22.31
N ALA A 29 -31.15 -55.91 -23.51
CA ALA A 29 -29.90 -55.19 -23.71
C ALA A 29 -30.01 -53.71 -23.31
N ILE A 30 -31.11 -53.03 -23.69
CA ILE A 30 -31.37 -51.64 -23.31
C ILE A 30 -31.48 -51.49 -21.79
N ILE A 31 -32.20 -52.39 -21.11
CA ILE A 31 -32.34 -52.37 -19.65
C ILE A 31 -30.98 -52.56 -18.98
N ILE A 32 -30.16 -53.50 -19.45
CA ILE A 32 -28.80 -53.72 -18.92
C ILE A 32 -27.95 -52.46 -19.14
N LEU A 33 -28.00 -51.85 -20.32
CA LEU A 33 -27.25 -50.64 -20.64
C LEU A 33 -27.68 -49.46 -19.75
N LEU A 34 -28.99 -49.31 -19.51
CA LEU A 34 -29.53 -48.31 -18.60
C LEU A 34 -29.14 -48.59 -17.14
N ALA A 35 -29.14 -49.85 -16.71
CA ALA A 35 -28.71 -50.23 -15.37
C ALA A 35 -27.23 -49.91 -15.14
N VAL A 36 -26.36 -50.27 -16.10
CA VAL A 36 -24.94 -49.92 -16.07
C VAL A 36 -24.75 -48.41 -16.10
N TYR A 37 -25.50 -47.69 -16.95
CA TYR A 37 -25.45 -46.23 -17.01
C TYR A 37 -25.84 -45.57 -15.67
N VAL A 38 -26.89 -46.06 -15.01
CA VAL A 38 -27.33 -45.56 -13.71
C VAL A 38 -26.33 -45.90 -12.59
N ASP A 39 -25.70 -47.07 -12.64
CA ASP A 39 -24.74 -47.52 -11.63
C ASP A 39 -23.37 -46.84 -11.75
N THR A 40 -22.93 -46.55 -12.99
CA THR A 40 -21.68 -45.81 -13.25
C THR A 40 -21.86 -44.29 -13.22
N SER A 41 -23.09 -43.78 -13.28
CA SER A 41 -23.36 -42.36 -13.08
C SER A 41 -23.26 -42.02 -11.60
N THR A 42 -22.17 -41.37 -11.20
CA THR A 42 -22.05 -40.76 -9.88
C THR A 42 -23.22 -39.79 -9.66
N ARG A 43 -24.16 -40.13 -8.77
CA ARG A 43 -25.20 -39.18 -8.35
C ARG A 43 -24.54 -38.07 -7.55
N THR A 44 -24.17 -36.97 -8.20
CA THR A 44 -23.93 -35.70 -7.52
C THR A 44 -25.27 -35.23 -6.95
N GLY A 45 -25.51 -35.53 -5.67
CA GLY A 45 -26.63 -34.96 -4.94
C GLY A 45 -26.50 -33.45 -4.85
N ALA A 46 -27.62 -32.72 -4.84
CA ALA A 46 -27.62 -31.29 -4.62
C ALA A 46 -26.86 -30.97 -3.33
N GLY A 47 -25.72 -30.29 -3.46
CA GLY A 47 -24.81 -29.98 -2.34
C GLY A 47 -23.52 -30.80 -2.28
N THR A 48 -23.16 -31.61 -3.27
CA THR A 48 -21.85 -32.33 -3.28
C THR A 48 -20.76 -31.68 -4.13
N ASN A 49 -21.10 -30.64 -4.91
CA ASN A 49 -20.14 -29.79 -5.63
C ASN A 49 -19.66 -28.64 -4.72
N ILE A 50 -19.12 -28.97 -3.56
CA ILE A 50 -18.76 -27.97 -2.54
C ILE A 50 -17.43 -27.28 -2.86
N ASP A 51 -16.58 -27.87 -3.70
CA ASP A 51 -15.19 -27.39 -3.81
C ASP A 51 -15.10 -26.00 -4.46
N ALA A 52 -15.71 -25.77 -5.63
CA ALA A 52 -15.55 -24.49 -6.33
C ALA A 52 -16.33 -23.34 -5.68
N SER A 53 -17.57 -23.60 -5.26
CA SER A 53 -18.45 -22.55 -4.74
C SER A 53 -18.13 -22.14 -3.30
N VAL A 54 -17.49 -23.01 -2.50
CA VAL A 54 -16.97 -22.64 -1.18
C VAL A 54 -15.63 -21.93 -1.32
N VAL A 55 -14.75 -22.37 -2.22
CA VAL A 55 -13.47 -21.69 -2.50
C VAL A 55 -13.68 -20.22 -2.92
N GLU A 56 -14.71 -19.95 -3.72
CA GLU A 56 -15.02 -18.57 -4.13
C GLU A 56 -15.62 -17.72 -2.99
N ARG A 57 -16.33 -18.35 -2.04
CA ARG A 57 -16.90 -17.66 -0.86
C ARG A 57 -15.89 -17.41 0.26
N ILE A 58 -14.84 -18.24 0.35
CA ILE A 58 -13.73 -18.05 1.29
C ILE A 58 -12.55 -17.30 0.68
N ALA A 59 -12.66 -16.88 -0.58
CA ALA A 59 -11.64 -16.06 -1.21
C ALA A 59 -11.43 -14.77 -0.40
N PRO A 60 -10.19 -14.40 -0.08
CA PRO A 60 -9.91 -13.25 0.76
C PRO A 60 -10.44 -11.96 0.11
N ALA A 61 -11.25 -11.20 0.84
CA ALA A 61 -11.84 -9.94 0.38
C ALA A 61 -10.82 -8.80 0.22
N ALA A 62 -9.63 -8.94 0.80
CA ALA A 62 -8.53 -8.00 0.67
C ALA A 62 -7.20 -8.75 0.61
N LYS A 63 -6.34 -8.33 -0.32
CA LYS A 63 -4.91 -8.69 -0.31
C LYS A 63 -4.17 -7.54 0.35
N VAL A 64 -3.44 -7.84 1.42
CA VAL A 64 -2.58 -6.85 2.07
C VAL A 64 -1.19 -7.01 1.47
N ASP A 65 -0.79 -6.06 0.64
CA ASP A 65 0.60 -5.94 0.19
C ASP A 65 1.41 -5.29 1.32
N ILE A 66 2.15 -6.12 2.06
CA ILE A 66 3.13 -5.63 3.02
C ILE A 66 4.35 -5.18 2.21
N ARG A 67 4.47 -3.86 2.01
CA ARG A 67 5.67 -3.26 1.44
C ARG A 67 6.82 -3.50 2.42
N ASP A 68 7.88 -4.17 1.96
CA ASP A 68 9.13 -4.26 2.69
C ASP A 68 9.73 -2.86 2.86
N ALA A 69 9.85 -2.41 4.10
CA ALA A 69 10.39 -1.08 4.43
C ALA A 69 11.85 -0.92 3.98
N ASN A 70 12.56 -2.03 3.77
CA ASN A 70 13.96 -2.05 3.33
C ASN A 70 14.13 -2.27 1.82
N ALA A 71 13.06 -2.52 1.06
CA ALA A 71 13.15 -2.67 -0.38
C ALA A 71 13.44 -1.30 -1.03
N PRO A 72 14.35 -1.23 -2.02
CA PRO A 72 14.61 0.01 -2.76
C PRO A 72 13.31 0.57 -3.33
N ARG A 73 12.95 1.81 -2.95
CA ARG A 73 11.79 2.52 -3.48
C ARG A 73 11.94 2.67 -4.99
N VAL A 74 11.14 1.93 -5.76
CA VAL A 74 10.99 2.14 -7.21
C VAL A 74 10.03 3.31 -7.38
N TYR A 75 10.58 4.49 -7.68
CA TYR A 75 9.79 5.70 -7.81
C TYR A 75 9.04 5.73 -9.16
N LYS A 76 7.74 6.03 -9.14
CA LYS A 76 6.89 6.18 -10.33
C LYS A 76 7.10 7.48 -11.09
N THR A 77 7.22 7.42 -12.41
CA THR A 77 7.38 8.59 -13.29
C THR A 77 6.27 9.62 -13.09
N GLY A 78 6.52 10.87 -13.48
CA GLY A 78 5.51 11.94 -13.36
C GLY A 78 4.21 11.63 -14.10
N GLU A 79 4.29 10.96 -15.24
CA GLU A 79 3.13 10.51 -16.01
C GLU A 79 2.31 9.45 -15.28
N GLU A 80 2.96 8.45 -14.68
CA GLU A 80 2.29 7.39 -13.92
C GLU A 80 1.55 7.96 -12.71
N VAL A 81 2.19 8.89 -11.98
CA VAL A 81 1.58 9.57 -10.83
C VAL A 81 0.41 10.45 -11.29
N PHE A 82 0.58 11.20 -12.39
CA PHE A 82 -0.51 12.00 -12.97
C PHE A 82 -1.73 11.14 -13.31
N LYS A 83 -1.52 10.01 -14.00
CA LYS A 83 -2.60 9.10 -14.39
C LYS A 83 -3.32 8.54 -13.18
N ALA A 84 -2.56 8.15 -12.14
CA ALA A 84 -3.10 7.49 -10.96
C ALA A 84 -3.83 8.45 -9.99
N VAL A 85 -3.39 9.70 -9.89
CA VAL A 85 -3.82 10.61 -8.80
C VAL A 85 -4.46 11.89 -9.34
N CYS A 86 -3.83 12.52 -10.33
CA CYS A 86 -4.16 13.89 -10.71
C CYS A 86 -5.18 13.98 -11.85
N SER A 87 -5.26 12.94 -12.69
CA SER A 87 -6.04 12.92 -13.93
C SER A 87 -7.55 13.12 -13.70
N THR A 88 -8.08 12.62 -12.59
CA THR A 88 -9.50 12.75 -12.22
C THR A 88 -9.99 14.19 -12.27
N CYS A 89 -9.15 15.15 -11.85
CA CYS A 89 -9.48 16.58 -11.89
C CYS A 89 -8.80 17.30 -13.05
N HIS A 90 -7.52 17.03 -13.28
CA HIS A 90 -6.73 17.81 -14.24
C HIS A 90 -6.87 17.34 -15.69
N ALA A 91 -7.35 16.13 -15.99
CA ALA A 91 -7.46 15.70 -17.40
C ALA A 91 -8.48 16.53 -18.19
N ALA A 92 -9.63 16.81 -17.58
CA ALA A 92 -10.68 17.65 -18.17
C ALA A 92 -10.75 19.07 -17.57
N GLY A 93 -10.04 19.33 -16.47
CA GLY A 93 -10.09 20.61 -15.75
C GLY A 93 -11.35 20.77 -14.91
N THR A 94 -11.81 19.70 -14.25
CA THR A 94 -13.00 19.74 -13.38
C THR A 94 -12.69 20.48 -12.08
N ALA A 95 -13.73 20.96 -11.39
CA ALA A 95 -13.61 21.74 -10.14
C ALA A 95 -12.67 22.97 -10.22
N GLY A 96 -12.51 23.55 -11.42
CA GLY A 96 -11.62 24.70 -11.66
C GLY A 96 -10.13 24.33 -11.75
N ALA A 97 -9.80 23.05 -11.86
CA ALA A 97 -8.43 22.60 -12.08
C ALA A 97 -7.93 23.05 -13.47
N PRO A 98 -6.65 23.45 -13.61
CA PRO A 98 -6.07 23.67 -14.93
C PRO A 98 -6.07 22.37 -15.73
N LYS A 99 -6.68 22.41 -16.92
CA LYS A 99 -6.76 21.26 -17.83
C LYS A 99 -5.37 20.88 -18.33
N PHE A 100 -5.05 19.60 -18.28
CA PHE A 100 -3.79 19.05 -18.76
C PHE A 100 -3.62 19.35 -20.25
N GLY A 101 -2.44 19.84 -20.63
CA GLY A 101 -2.12 20.23 -22.00
C GLY A 101 -2.68 21.59 -22.44
N ASP A 102 -3.48 22.27 -21.61
CA ASP A 102 -4.01 23.59 -21.95
C ASP A 102 -3.01 24.70 -21.62
N ALA A 103 -2.29 25.17 -22.64
CA ALA A 103 -1.28 26.20 -22.47
C ALA A 103 -1.84 27.52 -21.91
N GLY A 104 -3.09 27.87 -22.21
CA GLY A 104 -3.72 29.08 -21.69
C GLY A 104 -4.00 28.99 -20.19
N ALA A 105 -4.49 27.83 -19.73
CA ALA A 105 -4.74 27.58 -18.32
C ALA A 105 -3.44 27.43 -17.49
N TRP A 106 -2.36 26.96 -18.11
CA TRP A 106 -1.09 26.69 -17.46
C TRP A 106 -0.11 27.87 -17.49
N ALA A 107 -0.13 28.74 -18.52
CA ALA A 107 0.79 29.88 -18.64
C ALA A 107 0.91 30.77 -17.39
N PRO A 108 -0.18 31.27 -16.76
CA PRO A 108 -0.05 32.10 -15.57
C PRO A 108 0.54 31.33 -14.38
N ARG A 109 0.30 30.03 -14.30
CA ARG A 109 0.77 29.17 -13.21
C ARG A 109 2.24 28.80 -13.38
N ILE A 110 2.67 28.53 -14.61
CA ILE A 110 4.08 28.36 -14.96
C ILE A 110 4.86 29.64 -14.63
N GLY A 111 4.24 30.81 -14.85
CA GLY A 111 4.80 32.10 -14.45
C GLY A 111 5.03 32.29 -12.95
N GLU A 112 4.31 31.58 -12.08
CA GLU A 112 4.56 31.56 -10.63
C GLU A 112 5.85 30.79 -10.25
N GLY A 113 6.41 30.02 -11.19
CA GLY A 113 7.61 29.22 -10.99
C GLY A 113 7.34 27.82 -10.45
N TYR A 114 8.34 26.95 -10.62
CA TYR A 114 8.27 25.54 -10.25
C TYR A 114 8.00 25.33 -8.75
N ASP A 115 8.73 26.05 -7.89
CA ASP A 115 8.61 25.88 -6.43
C ASP A 115 7.21 26.22 -5.94
N THR A 116 6.57 27.24 -6.51
CA THR A 116 5.19 27.62 -6.18
C THR A 116 4.20 26.55 -6.62
N LEU A 117 4.38 25.97 -7.81
CA LEU A 117 3.54 24.87 -8.29
C LEU A 117 3.66 23.64 -7.39
N LEU A 118 4.89 23.28 -7.01
CA LEU A 118 5.16 22.16 -6.10
C LEU A 118 4.57 22.41 -4.71
N HIS A 119 4.76 23.61 -4.17
CA HIS A 119 4.19 24.01 -2.88
C HIS A 119 2.66 23.87 -2.87
N ASN A 120 1.99 24.37 -3.91
CA ASN A 120 0.54 24.25 -4.05
C ASN A 120 0.10 22.79 -4.22
N ALA A 121 0.87 21.97 -4.93
CA ALA A 121 0.57 20.55 -5.10
C ALA A 121 0.70 19.77 -3.79
N LEU A 122 1.70 20.08 -2.96
CA LEU A 122 1.93 19.40 -1.68
C LEU A 122 0.96 19.87 -0.59
N ASN A 123 0.65 21.16 -0.52
CA ASN A 123 -0.17 21.75 0.55
C ASN A 123 -1.65 21.95 0.17
N GLY A 124 -1.99 21.77 -1.10
CA GLY A 124 -3.32 22.04 -1.64
C GLY A 124 -3.53 23.53 -1.93
N LYS A 125 -4.52 23.83 -2.79
CA LYS A 125 -4.92 25.21 -3.14
C LYS A 125 -6.37 25.22 -3.63
N GLY A 126 -7.23 25.95 -2.93
CA GLY A 126 -8.66 26.01 -3.26
C GLY A 126 -9.33 24.62 -3.16
N ALA A 127 -9.94 24.17 -4.25
CA ALA A 127 -10.57 22.83 -4.33
C ALA A 127 -9.56 21.68 -4.52
N MET A 128 -8.28 21.97 -4.75
CA MET A 128 -7.24 20.95 -4.88
C MET A 128 -6.79 20.47 -3.49
N PRO A 129 -7.01 19.20 -3.12
CA PRO A 129 -6.55 18.66 -1.85
C PRO A 129 -5.01 18.59 -1.79
N PRO A 130 -4.43 18.63 -0.58
CA PRO A 130 -3.00 18.40 -0.39
C PRO A 130 -2.57 17.08 -1.06
N ARG A 131 -1.47 17.12 -1.81
CA ARG A 131 -0.89 15.96 -2.51
C ARG A 131 -1.86 15.23 -3.43
N GLY A 132 -2.88 15.91 -3.97
CA GLY A 132 -3.92 15.27 -4.78
C GLY A 132 -4.78 14.25 -4.02
N GLY A 133 -4.84 14.36 -2.68
CA GLY A 133 -5.58 13.43 -1.82
C GLY A 133 -4.81 12.18 -1.43
N THR A 134 -3.51 12.14 -1.71
CA THR A 134 -2.63 11.03 -1.33
C THR A 134 -1.85 11.34 -0.05
N SER A 135 -1.25 10.31 0.54
CA SER A 135 -0.33 10.43 1.67
C SER A 135 1.14 10.29 1.22
N PRO A 136 2.11 10.69 2.07
CA PRO A 136 3.54 10.41 1.83
C PRO A 136 3.87 8.91 1.67
N ASP A 137 3.01 8.02 2.17
CA ASP A 137 3.17 6.57 2.10
C ASP A 137 2.77 6.02 0.72
N ASP A 138 1.79 6.67 0.08
CA ASP A 138 1.35 6.33 -1.28
C ASP A 138 2.36 6.80 -2.33
N TYR A 139 2.74 8.08 -2.24
CA TYR A 139 3.64 8.76 -3.16
C TYR A 139 4.57 9.71 -2.40
N SER A 140 5.86 9.60 -2.65
CA SER A 140 6.86 10.52 -2.11
C SER A 140 6.74 11.92 -2.71
N ASP A 141 7.29 12.92 -2.02
CA ASP A 141 7.33 14.30 -2.52
C ASP A 141 8.07 14.38 -3.85
N PHE A 142 9.08 13.53 -4.05
CA PHE A 142 9.79 13.37 -5.32
C PHE A 142 8.88 12.91 -6.47
N GLU A 143 7.98 11.96 -6.22
CA GLU A 143 7.03 11.46 -7.23
C GLU A 143 5.97 12.51 -7.57
N ILE A 144 5.47 13.24 -6.57
CA ILE A 144 4.57 14.39 -6.78
C ILE A 144 5.29 15.49 -7.56
N ALA A 145 6.54 15.77 -7.23
CA ALA A 145 7.39 16.75 -7.89
C ALA A 145 7.56 16.44 -9.39
N ARG A 146 7.76 15.16 -9.75
CA ARG A 146 7.77 14.71 -11.15
C ARG A 146 6.41 14.88 -11.83
N ALA A 147 5.31 14.59 -11.16
CA ALA A 147 3.97 14.78 -11.72
C ALA A 147 3.68 16.26 -12.05
N VAL A 148 4.13 17.17 -11.17
CA VAL A 148 4.03 18.62 -11.39
C VAL A 148 4.83 19.04 -12.62
N VAL A 149 6.08 18.58 -12.77
CA VAL A 149 6.90 18.85 -13.96
C VAL A 149 6.22 18.30 -15.23
N TYR A 150 5.72 17.06 -15.18
CA TYR A 150 5.02 16.44 -16.29
C TYR A 150 3.79 17.28 -16.73
N MET A 151 2.94 17.69 -15.79
CA MET A 151 1.76 18.53 -16.07
C MET A 151 2.14 19.91 -16.60
N ALA A 152 3.07 20.59 -15.95
CA ALA A 152 3.48 21.94 -16.34
C ALA A 152 4.19 21.96 -17.70
N ASN A 153 5.03 20.97 -18.01
CA ASN A 153 5.72 20.89 -19.29
C ASN A 153 4.75 20.57 -20.45
N ASN A 154 3.74 19.73 -20.20
CA ASN A 154 2.65 19.52 -21.15
C ASN A 154 1.78 20.77 -21.33
N GLY A 155 1.69 21.63 -20.31
CA GLY A 155 1.07 22.96 -20.37
C GLY A 155 1.95 24.06 -21.00
N GLY A 156 3.10 23.72 -21.59
CA GLY A 156 4.00 24.68 -22.24
C GLY A 156 5.25 25.07 -21.44
N GLY A 157 5.40 24.54 -20.23
CA GLY A 157 6.58 24.72 -19.39
C GLY A 157 7.85 24.03 -19.93
N LYS A 158 8.98 24.32 -19.28
CA LYS A 158 10.31 23.73 -19.55
C LYS A 158 11.06 23.48 -18.23
N PHE A 159 10.37 22.98 -17.21
CA PHE A 159 10.99 22.65 -15.93
C PHE A 159 11.80 21.37 -16.06
N ALA A 160 12.96 21.34 -15.39
CA ALA A 160 13.80 20.16 -15.29
C ALA A 160 13.15 19.13 -14.36
N GLU A 161 13.31 17.85 -14.69
CA GLU A 161 12.94 16.76 -13.79
C GLU A 161 13.78 16.88 -12.50
N PRO A 162 13.18 16.79 -11.30
CA PRO A 162 13.92 16.78 -10.05
C PRO A 162 14.93 15.63 -10.02
N ALA A 163 16.08 15.85 -9.37
CA ALA A 163 17.06 14.79 -9.20
C ALA A 163 16.49 13.69 -8.31
N GLN A 164 16.60 12.43 -8.76
CA GLN A 164 16.17 11.29 -7.97
C GLN A 164 16.98 11.23 -6.67
N PRO A 165 16.33 11.08 -5.50
CA PRO A 165 17.03 10.86 -4.25
C PRO A 165 17.94 9.63 -4.39
N ALA A 166 19.22 9.77 -4.05
CA ALA A 166 20.16 8.65 -4.08
C ALA A 166 19.66 7.55 -3.13
N SER A 167 19.57 6.31 -3.64
CA SER A 167 19.26 5.14 -2.82
C SER A 167 20.42 4.90 -1.85
N GLY A 168 20.27 5.37 -0.61
CA GLY A 168 21.20 5.11 0.48
C GLY A 168 22.29 6.18 0.73
N GLY A 169 22.04 7.45 0.45
CA GLY A 169 23.05 8.50 0.70
C GLY A 169 22.48 9.73 1.39
N ALA A 170 22.84 9.91 2.67
CA ALA A 170 22.94 11.25 3.25
C ALA A 170 23.86 12.10 2.35
N ALA A 171 23.31 13.16 1.75
CA ALA A 171 24.10 14.09 0.97
C ALA A 171 24.84 15.04 1.90
N SER A 172 26.14 14.76 2.08
CA SER A 172 27.15 15.66 2.63
C SER A 172 27.39 16.85 1.70
N ALA A 173 27.66 18.02 2.29
CA ALA A 173 28.41 19.09 1.67
C ALA A 173 29.72 19.34 2.45
N GLY A 174 30.85 19.30 1.73
CA GLY A 174 32.08 20.06 2.05
C GLY A 174 33.19 19.34 2.83
N ALA A 175 34.34 19.17 2.19
CA ALA A 175 35.50 18.37 2.58
C ALA A 175 36.58 19.07 3.42
N SER A 176 37.35 18.30 4.21
CA SER A 176 38.84 18.30 4.27
C SER A 176 39.37 17.20 5.23
N ALA A 177 40.38 16.43 4.79
CA ALA A 177 41.10 15.35 5.50
C ALA A 177 42.42 15.88 6.13
N PRO A 178 43.28 15.11 6.89
CA PRO A 178 43.33 13.64 7.02
C PRO A 178 43.68 13.01 8.40
N ALA A 179 43.49 11.68 8.43
CA ALA A 179 44.24 10.60 9.11
C ALA A 179 44.36 10.51 10.64
N SER A 180 43.88 9.39 11.21
CA SER A 180 44.76 8.32 11.72
C SER A 180 44.02 6.99 11.93
N ALA A 181 44.77 5.92 11.72
CA ALA A 181 44.33 4.53 11.58
C ALA A 181 44.12 3.80 12.91
N SER A 182 43.28 2.76 12.89
CA SER A 182 43.57 1.42 13.45
C SER A 182 42.51 0.41 12.98
N ALA A 183 42.97 -0.75 12.53
CA ALA A 183 42.22 -1.96 12.19
C ALA A 183 42.68 -3.10 13.15
N PRO A 184 42.21 -4.36 13.03
CA PRO A 184 40.84 -4.89 12.89
C PRO A 184 40.55 -5.97 13.97
N THR A 185 39.32 -6.43 14.11
CA THR A 185 39.04 -7.83 14.50
C THR A 185 37.70 -8.31 13.95
N ALA A 186 37.71 -9.58 13.54
CA ALA A 186 36.71 -10.27 12.73
C ALA A 186 35.72 -11.12 13.55
N ALA A 187 34.66 -11.56 12.85
CA ALA A 187 33.75 -12.68 13.12
C ALA A 187 32.79 -12.49 14.32
N SER A 188 31.53 -12.93 14.34
CA SER A 188 30.77 -13.97 13.62
C SER A 188 29.28 -13.61 13.85
N GLY A 189 28.34 -13.80 12.93
CA GLY A 189 27.81 -15.10 12.55
C GLY A 189 26.85 -15.67 13.61
N ALA A 190 25.54 -15.63 13.29
CA ALA A 190 24.44 -16.37 13.92
C ALA A 190 23.82 -15.82 15.24
N THR A 191 22.63 -15.20 15.12
CA THR A 191 21.43 -15.54 15.90
C THR A 191 20.16 -14.96 15.26
N GLU A 192 19.94 -15.19 13.96
CA GLU A 192 18.62 -15.08 13.32
C GLU A 192 17.82 -16.36 13.60
N ASN A 193 17.46 -16.65 14.85
CA ASN A 193 16.42 -17.66 15.12
C ASN A 193 15.80 -17.66 16.53
N ALA A 194 15.84 -16.55 17.26
CA ALA A 194 15.31 -16.51 18.64
C ALA A 194 13.99 -15.71 18.81
N GLN A 195 13.60 -14.88 17.83
CA GLN A 195 12.39 -14.03 17.95
C GLN A 195 11.11 -14.65 17.37
N ALA A 196 11.19 -15.80 16.68
CA ALA A 196 10.02 -16.50 16.15
C ALA A 196 9.34 -17.45 17.16
N ALA A 197 10.03 -17.85 18.24
CA ALA A 197 9.50 -18.81 19.22
C ALA A 197 8.77 -18.18 20.42
N ALA A 198 8.94 -16.86 20.65
CA ALA A 198 8.28 -16.15 21.76
C ALA A 198 6.85 -15.64 21.41
N ALA A 199 6.50 -15.57 20.12
CA ALA A 199 5.22 -15.06 19.66
C ALA A 199 4.05 -16.06 19.75
N VAL A 200 4.34 -17.35 19.94
CA VAL A 200 3.31 -18.42 19.94
C VAL A 200 2.79 -18.74 21.34
N ALA A 201 3.45 -18.24 22.40
CA ALA A 201 3.05 -18.51 23.79
C ALA A 201 2.12 -17.44 24.41
N ALA A 202 1.93 -16.28 23.76
CA ALA A 202 1.13 -15.17 24.30
C ALA A 202 -0.33 -15.11 23.80
N LEU A 203 -0.72 -15.97 22.85
CA LEU A 203 -2.07 -15.99 22.27
C LEU A 203 -3.08 -16.89 23.00
N ALA A 204 -2.68 -17.56 24.09
CA ALA A 204 -3.52 -18.56 24.77
C ALA A 204 -4.23 -18.08 26.04
N SER A 205 -4.09 -16.81 26.46
CA SER A 205 -4.69 -16.37 27.72
C SER A 205 -4.95 -14.86 27.82
N VAL A 206 -5.97 -14.37 27.11
CA VAL A 206 -6.67 -13.13 27.50
C VAL A 206 -8.18 -13.32 27.36
N PRO A 207 -8.97 -13.25 28.45
CA PRO A 207 -10.42 -13.27 28.38
C PRO A 207 -10.94 -11.97 27.79
N GLN A 208 -11.90 -12.09 26.88
CA GLN A 208 -12.55 -10.98 26.21
C GLN A 208 -13.56 -10.31 27.15
N THR A 209 -13.23 -9.14 27.66
CA THR A 209 -14.20 -8.18 28.20
C THR A 209 -14.09 -6.87 27.43
N ALA A 210 -15.24 -6.41 26.93
CA ALA A 210 -15.37 -5.14 26.21
C ALA A 210 -15.09 -3.98 27.17
N SER A 211 -14.23 -3.05 26.75
CA SER A 211 -14.06 -1.74 27.39
C SER A 211 -13.97 -0.64 26.34
N ALA A 212 -14.66 0.46 26.63
CA ALA A 212 -14.82 1.67 25.85
C ALA A 212 -13.46 2.39 25.56
N PRO A 213 -13.37 3.24 24.53
CA PRO A 213 -12.10 3.81 24.11
C PRO A 213 -11.61 4.87 25.10
N ALA A 214 -10.42 4.65 25.66
CA ALA A 214 -9.65 5.66 26.36
C ALA A 214 -8.71 6.36 25.37
N ALA A 215 -8.62 7.68 25.47
CA ALA A 215 -7.75 8.53 24.67
C ALA A 215 -6.25 8.26 24.93
N GLY A 216 -5.44 8.27 23.86
CA GLY A 216 -4.05 8.72 23.91
C GLY A 216 -2.96 7.70 24.26
N ALA A 217 -3.13 6.41 24.00
CA ALA A 217 -1.99 5.48 24.02
C ALA A 217 -1.37 5.41 22.61
N GLN A 218 -0.19 6.02 22.44
CA GLN A 218 0.64 5.85 21.24
C GLN A 218 1.05 4.37 21.15
N SER A 219 0.90 3.75 19.97
CA SER A 219 1.39 2.39 19.76
C SER A 219 2.89 2.29 20.09
N ALA A 220 3.32 1.15 20.64
CA ALA A 220 4.75 0.87 20.85
C ALA A 220 5.54 1.01 19.53
N ASP A 221 4.89 0.69 18.41
CA ASP A 221 5.43 0.82 17.06
C ASP A 221 5.69 2.29 16.68
N ALA A 222 4.71 3.17 16.93
CA ALA A 222 4.85 4.60 16.68
C ALA A 222 5.90 5.26 17.58
N SER A 223 6.03 4.81 18.83
CA SER A 223 7.05 5.30 19.76
C SER A 223 8.45 4.92 19.31
N GLN A 224 8.62 3.71 18.77
CA GLN A 224 9.89 3.24 18.24
C GLN A 224 10.25 3.94 16.93
N ALA A 225 9.29 4.14 16.03
CA ALA A 225 9.46 4.91 14.80
C ALA A 225 9.89 6.36 15.09
N GLY A 226 9.23 7.02 16.05
CA GLY A 226 9.61 8.38 16.48
C GLY A 226 11.03 8.47 17.05
N LYS A 227 11.43 7.49 17.87
CA LYS A 227 12.81 7.38 18.38
C LYS A 227 13.82 7.19 17.26
N ALA A 228 13.57 6.28 16.32
CA ALA A 228 14.45 6.03 15.19
C ALA A 228 14.63 7.27 14.31
N LEU A 229 13.53 7.99 14.02
CA LEU A 229 13.59 9.22 13.24
C LEU A 229 14.37 10.33 13.96
N TYR A 230 14.23 10.44 15.29
CA TYR A 230 15.06 11.35 16.07
C TYR A 230 16.56 11.02 15.94
N GLU A 231 16.93 9.76 16.13
CA GLU A 231 18.33 9.32 16.04
C GLU A 231 18.91 9.49 14.63
N GLN A 232 18.09 9.36 13.59
CA GLN A 232 18.57 9.48 12.22
C GLN A 232 18.70 10.93 11.76
N VAL A 233 17.76 11.80 12.13
CA VAL A 233 17.62 13.14 11.53
C VAL A 233 17.69 14.25 12.57
N CYS A 234 16.85 14.18 13.60
CA CYS A 234 16.67 15.31 14.52
C CYS A 234 17.88 15.52 15.44
N GLN A 235 18.58 14.44 15.83
CA GLN A 235 19.70 14.51 16.76
C GLN A 235 20.85 15.38 16.24
N ALA A 236 21.01 15.50 14.92
CA ALA A 236 22.08 16.28 14.30
C ALA A 236 22.12 17.73 14.81
N CYS A 237 20.95 18.30 15.13
CA CYS A 237 20.84 19.62 15.73
C CYS A 237 20.41 19.54 17.21
N HIS A 238 19.47 18.65 17.56
CA HIS A 238 18.84 18.64 18.88
C HIS A 238 19.63 17.89 19.95
N ALA A 239 20.65 17.08 19.62
CA ALA A 239 21.48 16.43 20.65
C ALA A 239 22.37 17.44 21.39
N ALA A 240 22.94 18.40 20.65
CA ALA A 240 23.83 19.44 21.20
C ALA A 240 23.18 20.83 21.27
N GLY A 241 22.00 21.02 20.70
CA GLY A 241 21.33 22.33 20.61
C GLY A 241 21.95 23.26 19.58
N VAL A 242 22.40 22.70 18.45
CA VAL A 242 23.04 23.45 17.35
C VAL A 242 22.04 24.47 16.78
N LEU A 243 22.52 25.66 16.39
CA LEU A 243 21.69 26.77 15.90
C LEU A 243 20.55 27.19 16.84
N ASN A 244 20.78 27.10 18.16
CA ASN A 244 19.79 27.36 19.21
C ASN A 244 18.59 26.39 19.21
N ALA A 245 18.76 25.17 18.68
CA ALA A 245 17.78 24.12 18.80
C ALA A 245 17.57 23.73 20.28
N PRO A 246 16.33 23.44 20.72
CA PRO A 246 16.10 22.93 22.07
C PRO A 246 16.76 21.56 22.22
N LYS A 247 17.67 21.45 23.20
CA LYS A 247 18.45 20.25 23.43
C LYS A 247 17.57 19.11 23.95
N PHE A 248 17.72 17.91 23.41
CA PHE A 248 17.01 16.72 23.85
C PHE A 248 17.30 16.42 25.32
N GLY A 249 16.24 16.23 26.11
CA GLY A 249 16.31 15.97 27.54
C GLY A 249 16.55 17.21 28.42
N ASP A 250 16.72 18.39 27.82
CA ASP A 250 16.94 19.63 28.57
C ASP A 250 15.61 20.30 28.95
N LYS A 251 15.16 20.06 30.17
CA LYS A 251 13.90 20.62 30.69
C LYS A 251 13.85 22.16 30.63
N ALA A 252 14.98 22.84 30.85
CA ALA A 252 15.03 24.30 30.82
C ALA A 252 14.90 24.84 29.39
N ALA A 253 15.51 24.16 28.42
CA ALA A 253 15.36 24.49 27.01
C ALA A 253 13.92 24.24 26.52
N TRP A 254 13.25 23.18 26.98
CA TRP A 254 11.90 22.81 26.53
C TRP A 254 10.76 23.54 27.25
N ALA A 255 10.94 23.94 28.51
CA ALA A 255 9.90 24.59 29.32
C ALA A 255 9.14 25.74 28.63
N PRO A 256 9.78 26.73 27.96
CA PRO A 256 9.04 27.79 27.27
C PRO A 256 8.33 27.33 25.99
N ARG A 257 8.77 26.22 25.37
CA ARG A 257 8.15 25.67 24.15
C ARG A 257 6.90 24.84 24.49
N LEU A 258 6.94 24.14 25.63
CA LEU A 258 5.82 23.36 26.15
C LEU A 258 4.73 24.20 26.82
N LYS A 259 4.88 25.53 26.86
CA LYS A 259 3.77 26.45 27.20
C LYS A 259 2.80 26.62 26.04
N GLU A 260 3.25 26.39 24.81
CA GLU A 260 2.40 26.41 23.63
C GLU A 260 1.63 25.07 23.52
N PRO A 261 0.42 25.05 22.93
CA PRO A 261 -0.29 23.81 22.65
C PRO A 261 0.58 22.85 21.82
N MET A 262 0.47 21.54 22.07
CA MET A 262 1.25 20.52 21.32
C MET A 262 1.03 20.60 19.81
N ASP A 263 -0.16 20.98 19.35
CA ASP A 263 -0.44 21.21 17.91
C ASP A 263 0.45 22.28 17.30
N THR A 264 0.77 23.33 18.06
CA THR A 264 1.69 24.39 17.62
C THR A 264 3.13 23.86 17.54
N VAL A 265 3.54 23.04 18.51
CA VAL A 265 4.86 22.38 18.50
C VAL A 265 4.99 21.43 17.30
N TYR A 266 3.94 20.66 17.00
CA TYR A 266 3.89 19.84 15.79
C TYR A 266 3.95 20.69 14.52
N ASN A 267 3.25 21.82 14.46
CA ASN A 267 3.26 22.68 13.29
C ASN A 267 4.66 23.22 12.99
N TYR A 268 5.41 23.65 14.02
CA TYR A 268 6.81 24.06 13.84
C TYR A 268 7.70 22.92 13.37
N ALA A 269 7.48 21.69 13.85
CA ALA A 269 8.25 20.54 13.40
C ALA A 269 7.92 20.16 11.94
N LEU A 270 6.66 20.28 11.53
CA LEU A 270 6.22 19.93 10.18
C LEU A 270 6.61 20.98 9.13
N HIS A 271 6.46 22.27 9.46
CA HIS A 271 6.66 23.38 8.52
C HIS A 271 7.96 24.15 8.72
N GLY A 272 8.73 23.82 9.77
CA GLY A 272 9.96 24.51 10.12
C GLY A 272 9.72 25.79 10.94
N LYS A 273 10.76 26.25 11.63
CA LYS A 273 10.76 27.52 12.39
C LYS A 273 12.18 28.05 12.52
N GLY A 274 12.42 29.24 11.97
CA GLY A 274 13.76 29.85 12.01
C GLY A 274 14.79 28.98 11.28
N ALA A 275 15.82 28.53 12.00
CA ALA A 275 16.85 27.65 11.46
C ALA A 275 16.45 26.17 11.38
N MET A 276 15.28 25.79 11.93
CA MET A 276 14.77 24.43 11.85
C MET A 276 14.06 24.22 10.50
N PRO A 277 14.56 23.34 9.62
CA PRO A 277 13.91 23.05 8.34
C PRO A 277 12.59 22.29 8.53
N PRO A 278 11.66 22.35 7.56
CA PRO A 278 10.44 21.54 7.56
C PRO A 278 10.76 20.07 7.79
N LYS A 279 10.00 19.41 8.67
CA LYS A 279 10.17 17.99 9.06
C LYS A 279 11.58 17.63 9.54
N GLY A 280 12.33 18.60 10.07
CA GLY A 280 13.73 18.40 10.48
C GLY A 280 14.68 18.08 9.32
N GLY A 281 14.26 18.31 8.06
CA GLY A 281 15.00 17.91 6.86
C GLY A 281 14.77 16.45 6.46
N SER A 282 13.82 15.75 7.10
CA SER A 282 13.39 14.42 6.70
C SER A 282 12.27 14.48 5.64
N ASN A 283 12.12 13.38 4.89
CA ASN A 283 10.94 13.11 4.06
C ASN A 283 9.96 12.17 4.78
N ALA A 284 10.03 12.09 6.11
CA ALA A 284 9.19 11.19 6.89
C ALA A 284 7.71 11.62 6.83
N PRO A 285 6.77 10.66 6.97
CA PRO A 285 5.36 10.99 7.07
C PRO A 285 5.10 11.81 8.35
N ASP A 286 4.06 12.65 8.30
CA ASP A 286 3.75 13.59 9.39
C ASP A 286 3.51 12.89 10.73
N ALA A 287 2.98 11.66 10.69
CA ALA A 287 2.78 10.83 11.87
C ALA A 287 4.11 10.49 12.57
N ASP A 288 5.14 10.12 11.82
CA ASP A 288 6.46 9.79 12.36
C ASP A 288 7.18 11.04 12.87
N VAL A 289 7.02 12.18 12.19
CA VAL A 289 7.54 13.47 12.65
C VAL A 289 6.90 13.86 13.97
N LYS A 290 5.57 13.73 14.11
CA LYS A 290 4.87 13.99 15.38
C LYS A 290 5.33 13.01 16.46
N ALA A 291 5.49 11.73 16.14
CA ALA A 291 6.00 10.74 17.09
C ALA A 291 7.44 11.03 17.54
N ALA A 292 8.29 11.56 16.66
CA ALA A 292 9.63 12.02 17.02
C ALA A 292 9.59 13.27 17.93
N VAL A 293 8.66 14.20 17.67
CA VAL A 293 8.42 15.33 18.57
C VAL A 293 7.97 14.83 19.94
N ASP A 294 7.04 13.88 20.01
CA ASP A 294 6.60 13.27 21.27
C ASP A 294 7.76 12.63 22.01
N TYR A 295 8.63 11.90 21.32
CA TYR A 295 9.83 11.31 21.90
C TYR A 295 10.73 12.38 22.53
N MET A 296 11.00 13.48 21.84
CA MET A 296 11.82 14.59 22.32
C MET A 296 11.19 15.34 23.50
N VAL A 297 9.89 15.59 23.42
CA VAL A 297 9.11 16.26 24.46
C VAL A 297 9.04 15.40 25.71
N ASN A 298 8.77 14.10 25.57
CA ASN A 298 8.68 13.17 26.71
C ASN A 298 10.02 12.98 27.42
N ALA A 299 11.13 13.03 26.70
CA ALA A 299 12.46 13.05 27.31
C ALA A 299 12.76 14.33 28.10
N SER A 300 12.00 15.41 27.84
CA SER A 300 12.28 16.76 28.35
C SER A 300 11.22 17.27 29.35
N LYS A 301 10.27 16.41 29.74
CA LYS A 301 9.33 16.63 30.86
C LYS A 301 10.00 16.23 32.17
#